data_AF-A0A3D0PQN0-F1
#
_entry.id   AF-A0A3D0PQN0-F1
#
_cell.length_a   1.000
_cell.length_b   1.000
_cell.length_c   1.000
_cell.angle_alpha   90.00
_cell.angle_beta   90.00
_cell.angle_gamma   90.00
#
_symmetry.space_group_name_H-M   'P 1'
#
loop_
_entity.id
_entity.type
_entity.pdbx_description
1 polymer ?
#
loop_
_entity_poly.entity_id
_entity_poly.type
_entity_poly.pdbx_seq_one_letter_code
_entity_poly.pdbx_strand_id
1 'polypeptide(L)'
;LEFIEKNKDISIVQMDTVEGKKGGKVLNGMLGFAAGVMIAASFWSLLAPSIEMAEEAGQIAWVPAVVGFLAGGAFLWLVDIIMPHLHAGASEAEGMKTGLKRSVLLVLAITLHNIPEGLAVGVAFGAIAADLPAASIAGATALALGIGLQNFPEGAAVSIPLRREGLSRWKSFFYGQASGIVEPIAGVLGAVAVVYMKPILPYALSFAAGAMIYVVVEELIPEAQGDKHHSNVGTIGAMIGFAIMMLLDVALG
;
A
#
# COMPACT_ATOMS: atom_id res chain seq x y z
N LEU A 1 5.91 26.92 44.53
CA LEU A 1 6.68 26.68 43.29
C LEU A 1 6.46 25.25 42.80
N GLU A 2 6.64 24.21 43.64
CA GLU A 2 6.32 22.80 43.28
C GLU A 2 4.88 22.55 42.79
N PHE A 3 3.87 23.23 43.33
CA PHE A 3 2.48 23.07 42.88
C PHE A 3 2.21 23.63 41.47
N ILE A 4 3.05 24.56 41.00
CA ILE A 4 2.94 25.16 39.65
C ILE A 4 3.68 24.29 38.62
N GLU A 5 4.82 23.70 39.00
CA GLU A 5 5.53 22.72 38.16
C GLU A 5 4.73 21.43 37.96
N LYS A 6 4.14 20.89 39.03
CA LYS A 6 3.33 19.66 38.96
C LYS A 6 2.09 19.80 38.07
N ASN A 7 1.47 20.99 38.05
CA ASN A 7 0.34 21.29 37.16
C ASN A 7 0.78 21.54 35.70
N LYS A 8 1.98 22.09 35.47
CA LYS A 8 2.57 22.18 34.12
C LYS A 8 2.85 20.80 33.55
N ASP A 9 3.45 19.90 34.32
CA ASP A 9 3.73 18.53 33.87
C ASP A 9 2.46 17.74 33.54
N ILE A 10 1.40 17.89 34.36
CA ILE A 10 0.09 17.26 34.08
C ILE A 10 -0.54 17.81 32.79
N SER A 11 -0.47 19.13 32.57
CA SER A 11 -1.02 19.76 31.37
C SER A 11 -0.28 19.39 30.08
N ILE A 12 1.04 19.22 30.16
CA ILE A 12 1.89 18.79 29.03
C ILE A 12 1.61 17.32 28.71
N VAL A 13 1.55 16.44 29.72
CA VAL A 13 1.21 15.02 29.53
C VAL A 13 -0.22 14.84 29.00
N GLN A 14 -1.18 15.66 29.45
CA GLN A 14 -2.54 15.67 28.89
C GLN A 14 -2.58 16.22 27.45
N MET A 15 -1.80 17.25 27.11
CA MET A 15 -1.70 17.74 25.74
C MET A 15 -1.05 16.71 24.82
N ASP A 16 0.05 16.07 25.22
CA ASP A 16 0.73 15.02 24.45
C ASP A 16 -0.17 13.79 24.25
N THR A 17 -1.00 13.44 25.22
CA THR A 17 -1.98 12.35 25.07
C THR A 17 -3.19 12.73 24.20
N VAL A 18 -3.62 13.99 24.21
CA VAL A 18 -4.71 14.47 23.33
C VAL A 18 -4.21 14.67 21.89
N GLU A 19 -3.01 15.24 21.69
CA GLU A 19 -2.36 15.35 20.38
C GLU A 19 -1.98 13.98 19.84
N GLY A 20 -1.48 13.07 20.68
CA GLY A 20 -1.24 11.67 20.33
C GLY A 20 -2.51 10.95 19.87
N LYS A 21 -3.65 11.19 20.55
CA LYS A 21 -4.98 10.67 20.15
C LYS A 21 -5.52 11.30 18.87
N LYS A 22 -5.31 12.59 18.63
CA LYS A 22 -5.73 13.27 17.39
C LYS A 22 -4.89 12.83 16.19
N GLY A 23 -3.58 12.74 16.36
CA GLY A 23 -2.65 12.25 15.34
C GLY A 23 -2.92 10.79 14.96
N GLY A 24 -3.30 9.95 15.93
CA GLY A 24 -3.77 8.59 15.67
C GLY A 24 -5.01 8.57 14.77
N LYS A 25 -6.04 9.36 15.07
CA LYS A 25 -7.25 9.40 14.22
C LYS A 25 -6.99 9.85 12.78
N VAL A 26 -6.10 10.83 12.59
CA VAL A 26 -5.72 11.28 11.23
C VAL A 26 -4.99 10.17 10.49
N LEU A 27 -3.98 9.54 11.11
CA LEU A 27 -3.25 8.43 10.50
C LEU A 27 -4.18 7.26 10.16
N ASN A 28 -5.07 6.88 11.07
CA ASN A 28 -6.06 5.84 10.83
C ASN A 28 -6.96 6.15 9.62
N GLY A 29 -7.40 7.41 9.46
CA GLY A 29 -8.16 7.84 8.30
C GLY A 29 -7.35 7.79 7.00
N MET A 30 -6.07 8.17 7.04
CA MET A 30 -5.16 8.11 5.90
C MET A 30 -4.90 6.66 5.48
N LEU A 31 -4.60 5.77 6.41
CA LEU A 31 -4.38 4.34 6.15
C LEU A 31 -5.64 3.65 5.64
N GLY A 32 -6.80 4.00 6.20
CA GLY A 32 -8.08 3.58 5.68
C GLY A 32 -8.25 4.02 4.23
N PHE A 33 -7.97 5.28 3.92
CA PHE A 33 -8.00 5.79 2.55
C PHE A 33 -7.09 4.99 1.60
N ALA A 34 -5.85 4.72 2.00
CA ALA A 34 -4.93 3.90 1.21
C ALA A 34 -5.49 2.49 0.94
N ALA A 35 -5.98 1.81 1.99
CA ALA A 35 -6.62 0.50 1.85
C ALA A 35 -7.78 0.53 0.84
N GLY A 36 -8.63 1.56 0.90
CA GLY A 36 -9.73 1.74 -0.03
C GLY A 36 -9.28 1.88 -1.49
N VAL A 37 -8.27 2.72 -1.72
CA VAL A 37 -7.67 2.93 -3.06
C VAL A 37 -7.10 1.61 -3.60
N MET A 38 -6.32 0.89 -2.80
CA MET A 38 -5.66 -0.35 -3.21
C MET A 38 -6.66 -1.48 -3.51
N ILE A 39 -7.74 -1.61 -2.72
CA ILE A 39 -8.80 -2.60 -3.00
C ILE A 39 -9.45 -2.31 -4.35
N ALA A 40 -9.80 -1.05 -4.61
CA ALA A 40 -10.40 -0.67 -5.88
C ALA A 40 -9.43 -0.89 -7.05
N ALA A 41 -8.18 -0.43 -6.94
CA ALA A 41 -7.16 -0.63 -7.97
C ALA A 41 -6.89 -2.11 -8.26
N SER A 42 -6.90 -2.97 -7.22
CA SER A 42 -6.73 -4.42 -7.37
C SER A 42 -7.79 -5.05 -8.27
N PHE A 43 -9.03 -4.58 -8.21
CA PHE A 43 -10.09 -5.08 -9.07
C PHE A 43 -10.06 -4.41 -10.44
N TRP A 44 -10.29 -3.11 -10.48
CA TRP A 44 -10.55 -2.38 -11.72
C TRP A 44 -9.32 -2.22 -12.60
N SER A 45 -8.15 -1.98 -12.00
CA SER A 45 -6.95 -1.69 -12.77
C SER A 45 -6.02 -2.89 -12.95
N LEU A 46 -6.32 -4.03 -12.30
CA LEU A 46 -5.49 -5.24 -12.38
C LEU A 46 -6.29 -6.50 -12.74
N LEU A 47 -7.29 -6.90 -11.94
CA LEU A 47 -8.05 -8.12 -12.21
C LEU A 47 -8.95 -8.01 -13.45
N ALA A 48 -9.69 -6.92 -13.60
CA ALA A 48 -10.57 -6.73 -14.75
C ALA A 48 -9.79 -6.71 -16.08
N PRO A 49 -8.67 -5.95 -16.23
CA PRO A 49 -7.84 -6.00 -17.42
C PRO A 49 -7.21 -7.37 -17.65
N SER A 50 -6.81 -8.09 -16.58
CA SER A 50 -6.32 -9.46 -16.72
C SER A 50 -7.36 -10.41 -17.32
N ILE A 51 -8.60 -10.34 -16.84
CA ILE A 51 -9.71 -11.16 -17.34
C ILE A 51 -9.99 -10.84 -18.80
N GLU A 52 -10.09 -9.55 -19.16
CA GLU A 52 -10.33 -9.10 -20.53
C GLU A 52 -9.20 -9.57 -21.47
N MET A 53 -7.94 -9.38 -21.09
CA MET A 53 -6.78 -9.84 -21.86
C MET A 53 -6.77 -11.36 -22.06
N ALA A 54 -7.22 -12.12 -21.06
CA ALA A 54 -7.31 -13.57 -21.17
C ALA A 54 -8.43 -14.00 -22.15
N GLU A 55 -9.57 -13.31 -22.14
CA GLU A 55 -10.67 -13.53 -23.10
C GLU A 55 -10.23 -13.22 -24.53
N GLU A 56 -9.57 -12.08 -24.75
CA GLU A 56 -9.04 -11.68 -26.05
C GLU A 56 -7.99 -12.67 -26.59
N ALA A 57 -7.18 -13.24 -25.70
CA ALA A 57 -6.19 -14.26 -26.04
C ALA A 57 -6.81 -15.65 -26.29
N GLY A 58 -8.14 -15.80 -26.19
CA GLY A 58 -8.84 -17.09 -26.33
C GLY A 58 -8.54 -18.06 -25.18
N GLN A 59 -8.04 -17.57 -24.06
CA GLN A 59 -7.82 -18.35 -22.84
C GLN A 59 -9.12 -18.44 -22.03
N ILE A 60 -9.15 -19.36 -21.06
CA ILE A 60 -10.25 -19.42 -20.10
C ILE A 60 -10.02 -18.34 -19.05
N ALA A 61 -10.76 -17.23 -19.15
CA ALA A 61 -10.49 -15.98 -18.43
C ALA A 61 -10.29 -16.10 -16.92
N TRP A 62 -11.08 -16.95 -16.25
CA TRP A 62 -10.97 -17.12 -14.80
C TRP A 62 -9.67 -17.83 -14.38
N VAL A 63 -9.00 -18.56 -15.26
CA VAL A 63 -7.78 -19.31 -14.93
C VAL A 63 -6.63 -18.38 -14.55
N PRO A 64 -6.17 -17.43 -15.40
CA PRO A 64 -5.14 -16.48 -15.00
C PRO A 64 -5.58 -15.61 -13.82
N ALA A 65 -6.86 -15.21 -13.78
CA ALA A 65 -7.42 -14.43 -12.69
C ALA A 65 -7.24 -15.12 -11.33
N VAL A 66 -7.73 -16.35 -11.19
CA VAL A 66 -7.69 -17.09 -9.93
C VAL A 66 -6.29 -17.58 -9.60
N VAL A 67 -5.58 -18.17 -10.58
CA VAL A 67 -4.24 -18.73 -10.34
C VAL A 67 -3.25 -17.63 -10.01
N GLY A 68 -3.25 -16.54 -10.78
CA GLY A 68 -2.40 -15.39 -10.51
C GLY A 68 -2.70 -14.79 -9.14
N PHE A 69 -3.97 -14.48 -8.86
CA PHE A 69 -4.37 -13.88 -7.59
C PHE A 69 -3.97 -14.72 -6.37
N LEU A 70 -4.25 -16.02 -6.38
CA LEU A 70 -3.86 -16.89 -5.28
C LEU A 70 -2.34 -17.05 -5.19
N ALA A 71 -1.63 -17.12 -6.31
CA ALA A 71 -0.17 -17.18 -6.32
C ALA A 71 0.46 -15.89 -5.74
N GLY A 72 -0.11 -14.72 -6.04
CA GLY A 72 0.32 -13.43 -5.50
C GLY A 72 0.16 -13.35 -3.99
N GLY A 73 -1.04 -13.70 -3.49
CA GLY A 73 -1.29 -13.75 -2.05
C GLY A 73 -0.42 -14.79 -1.34
N ALA A 74 -0.28 -15.99 -1.90
CA ALA A 74 0.59 -17.02 -1.34
C ALA A 74 2.08 -16.64 -1.35
N PHE A 75 2.52 -15.89 -2.37
CA PHE A 75 3.88 -15.38 -2.43
C PHE A 75 4.15 -14.39 -1.30
N LEU A 76 3.27 -13.40 -1.08
CA LEU A 76 3.47 -12.46 0.02
C LEU A 76 3.32 -13.13 1.39
N TRP A 77 2.36 -14.03 1.54
CA TRP A 77 2.27 -14.84 2.76
C TRP A 77 3.58 -15.59 3.07
N LEU A 78 4.23 -16.15 2.05
CA LEU A 78 5.54 -16.79 2.23
C LEU A 78 6.64 -15.78 2.58
N VAL A 79 6.64 -14.61 1.93
CA VAL A 79 7.56 -13.50 2.23
C VAL A 79 7.42 -13.07 3.68
N ASP A 80 6.20 -12.90 4.19
CA ASP A 80 5.92 -12.50 5.57
C ASP A 80 6.44 -13.51 6.59
N ILE A 81 6.26 -14.81 6.32
CA ILE A 81 6.78 -15.86 7.20
C ILE A 81 8.31 -15.81 7.30
N ILE A 82 8.98 -15.52 6.19
CA ILE A 82 10.44 -15.53 6.10
C ILE A 82 11.01 -14.21 6.64
N MET A 83 10.36 -13.10 6.32
CA MET A 83 10.91 -11.79 6.61
C MET A 83 10.61 -11.35 8.02
N PRO A 84 11.65 -10.92 8.76
CA PRO A 84 11.43 -10.14 9.95
C PRO A 84 10.81 -8.80 9.59
N HIS A 85 9.57 -8.57 9.98
CA HIS A 85 8.90 -7.30 9.78
C HIS A 85 8.06 -6.92 11.00
N LEU A 86 7.73 -5.64 11.10
CA LEU A 86 6.95 -5.05 12.18
C LEU A 86 5.83 -4.27 11.55
N HIS A 87 4.59 -4.57 11.91
CA HIS A 87 3.49 -3.69 11.58
C HIS A 87 3.64 -2.35 12.32
N ALA A 88 3.15 -1.28 11.70
CA ALA A 88 2.94 -0.03 12.40
C ALA A 88 2.08 -0.31 13.66
N GLY A 89 2.33 0.38 14.77
CA GLY A 89 1.61 0.09 16.02
C GLY A 89 2.06 -1.15 16.84
N ALA A 90 2.55 -2.23 16.21
CA ALA A 90 2.88 -3.50 16.90
C ALA A 90 4.05 -3.41 17.91
N SER A 91 3.98 -4.21 18.98
CA SER A 91 4.98 -4.24 20.06
C SER A 91 6.06 -5.32 19.91
N GLU A 92 5.81 -6.35 19.10
CA GLU A 92 6.76 -7.43 18.82
C GLU A 92 6.89 -7.65 17.30
N ALA A 93 8.10 -8.02 16.86
CA ALA A 93 8.38 -8.30 15.46
C ALA A 93 7.92 -9.72 15.08
N GLU A 94 7.24 -9.84 13.95
CA GLU A 94 6.87 -11.12 13.37
C GLU A 94 7.98 -11.63 12.42
N GLY A 95 7.91 -12.91 12.05
CA GLY A 95 8.96 -13.58 11.27
C GLY A 95 10.18 -13.98 12.11
N MET A 96 11.34 -14.11 11.45
CA MET A 96 12.57 -14.56 12.11
C MET A 96 13.09 -13.53 13.14
N LYS A 97 13.64 -13.95 14.28
CA LYS A 97 14.20 -12.99 15.25
C LYS A 97 15.39 -12.22 14.67
N THR A 98 15.39 -10.89 14.77
CA THR A 98 16.53 -10.05 14.37
C THR A 98 16.95 -9.06 15.45
N GLY A 99 18.17 -8.54 15.33
CA GLY A 99 18.67 -7.41 16.12
C GLY A 99 18.40 -6.04 15.49
N LEU A 100 17.56 -5.96 14.44
CA LEU A 100 17.26 -4.68 13.77
C LEU A 100 16.36 -3.81 14.64
N LYS A 101 16.53 -2.50 14.55
CA LYS A 101 15.66 -1.53 15.23
C LYS A 101 14.27 -1.56 14.62
N ARG A 102 13.24 -1.35 15.43
CA ARG A 102 11.83 -1.29 15.00
C ARG A 102 11.60 -0.38 13.79
N SER A 103 12.15 0.83 13.82
CA SER A 103 12.12 1.77 12.71
C SER A 103 12.67 1.23 11.39
N VAL A 104 13.71 0.40 11.44
CA VAL A 104 14.30 -0.19 10.24
C VAL A 104 13.38 -1.26 9.66
N LEU A 105 12.76 -2.07 10.53
CA LEU A 105 11.81 -3.10 10.12
C LEU A 105 10.54 -2.49 9.50
N LEU A 106 10.04 -1.38 10.04
CA LEU A 106 8.92 -0.62 9.48
C LEU A 106 9.24 -0.05 8.08
N VAL A 107 10.41 0.56 7.93
CA VAL A 107 10.84 1.10 6.62
C VAL A 107 11.01 -0.04 5.61
N LEU A 108 11.61 -1.16 6.02
CA LEU A 108 11.83 -2.31 5.15
C LEU A 108 10.52 -2.95 4.68
N ALA A 109 9.56 -3.13 5.59
CA ALA A 109 8.23 -3.64 5.26
C ALA A 109 7.60 -2.79 4.16
N ILE A 110 7.44 -1.48 4.40
CA ILE A 110 6.79 -0.56 3.45
C ILE A 110 7.57 -0.45 2.14
N THR A 111 8.91 -0.49 2.17
CA THR A 111 9.71 -0.56 0.94
C THR A 111 9.39 -1.79 0.10
N LEU A 112 9.14 -2.95 0.71
CA LEU A 112 8.85 -4.17 -0.05
C LEU A 112 7.42 -4.17 -0.60
N HIS A 113 6.51 -3.48 0.08
CA HIS A 113 5.13 -3.24 -0.35
C HIS A 113 5.05 -2.37 -1.60
N ASN A 114 5.97 -1.41 -1.72
CA ASN A 114 6.09 -0.52 -2.87
C ASN A 114 6.56 -1.22 -4.16
N ILE A 115 7.08 -2.45 -4.09
CA ILE A 115 7.50 -3.21 -5.28
C ILE A 115 6.30 -3.61 -6.15
N PRO A 116 5.28 -4.33 -5.62
CA PRO A 116 4.03 -4.61 -6.35
C PRO A 116 3.39 -3.38 -7.00
N GLU A 117 3.38 -2.24 -6.32
CA GLU A 117 2.77 -1.00 -6.81
C GLU A 117 3.51 -0.43 -8.01
N GLY A 118 4.84 -0.32 -7.89
CA GLY A 118 5.68 0.08 -9.01
C GLY A 118 5.51 -0.85 -10.21
N LEU A 119 5.54 -2.18 -9.98
CA LEU A 119 5.31 -3.18 -11.03
C LEU A 119 3.93 -3.00 -11.70
N ALA A 120 2.87 -2.74 -10.93
CA ALA A 120 1.52 -2.51 -11.45
C ALA A 120 1.47 -1.32 -12.42
N VAL A 121 2.02 -0.17 -12.02
CA VAL A 121 2.12 1.01 -12.90
C VAL A 121 2.94 0.70 -14.16
N GLY A 122 4.09 0.05 -13.97
CA GLY A 122 4.99 -0.35 -15.06
C GLY A 122 4.32 -1.24 -16.08
N VAL A 123 3.62 -2.27 -15.61
CA VAL A 123 2.89 -3.22 -16.47
C VAL A 123 1.76 -2.50 -17.22
N ALA A 124 1.00 -1.64 -16.57
CA ALA A 124 -0.09 -0.90 -17.23
C ALA A 124 0.43 -0.05 -18.39
N PHE A 125 1.52 0.70 -18.20
CA PHE A 125 2.14 1.48 -19.28
C PHE A 125 2.87 0.62 -20.32
N GLY A 126 3.49 -0.48 -19.90
CA GLY A 126 4.12 -1.45 -20.80
C GLY A 126 3.11 -2.12 -21.73
N ALA A 127 1.89 -2.38 -21.25
CA ALA A 127 0.81 -2.97 -22.02
C ALA A 127 0.37 -2.06 -23.18
N ILE A 128 0.31 -0.75 -22.93
CA ILE A 128 0.07 0.26 -23.97
C ILE A 128 1.21 0.27 -24.99
N ALA A 129 2.46 0.31 -24.53
CA ALA A 129 3.63 0.31 -25.40
C ALA A 129 3.75 -0.96 -26.27
N ALA A 130 3.07 -2.03 -25.86
CA ALA A 130 3.04 -3.31 -26.56
C ALA A 130 1.79 -3.51 -27.44
N ASP A 131 0.99 -2.46 -27.65
CA ASP A 131 -0.26 -2.44 -28.43
C ASP A 131 -1.25 -3.53 -28.02
N LEU A 132 -1.43 -3.71 -26.70
CA LEU A 132 -2.45 -4.63 -26.19
C LEU A 132 -3.84 -3.97 -26.24
N PRO A 133 -4.87 -4.63 -26.81
CA PRO A 133 -6.18 -3.98 -27.05
C PRO A 133 -6.88 -3.53 -25.76
N ALA A 134 -6.79 -4.32 -24.70
CA ALA A 134 -7.34 -3.99 -23.37
C ALA A 134 -6.58 -2.84 -22.64
N ALA A 135 -5.45 -2.35 -23.15
CA ALA A 135 -4.62 -1.35 -22.47
C ALA A 135 -4.93 0.07 -22.96
N SER A 136 -5.24 0.98 -22.04
CA SER A 136 -5.53 2.39 -22.35
C SER A 136 -4.64 3.35 -21.57
N ILE A 137 -4.24 4.47 -22.20
CA ILE A 137 -3.49 5.56 -21.53
C ILE A 137 -4.26 6.06 -20.32
N ALA A 138 -5.57 6.13 -20.42
CA ALA A 138 -6.40 6.67 -19.36
C ALA A 138 -6.49 5.73 -18.16
N GLY A 139 -6.65 4.41 -18.36
CA GLY A 139 -6.61 3.42 -17.29
C GLY A 139 -5.24 3.33 -16.61
N ALA A 140 -4.14 3.34 -17.37
CA ALA A 140 -2.80 3.37 -16.79
C ALA A 140 -2.53 4.67 -16.00
N THR A 141 -3.05 5.81 -16.47
CA THR A 141 -2.98 7.09 -15.76
C THR A 141 -3.83 7.08 -14.49
N ALA A 142 -5.03 6.50 -14.54
CA ALA A 142 -5.91 6.35 -13.38
C ALA A 142 -5.21 5.51 -12.29
N LEU A 143 -4.62 4.37 -12.66
CA LEU A 143 -3.83 3.53 -11.75
C LEU A 143 -2.65 4.28 -11.14
N ALA A 144 -1.86 4.98 -11.96
CA ALA A 144 -0.70 5.75 -11.48
C ALA A 144 -1.11 6.88 -10.53
N LEU A 145 -2.22 7.57 -10.81
CA LEU A 145 -2.78 8.59 -9.91
C LEU A 145 -3.30 7.98 -8.62
N GLY A 146 -3.98 6.84 -8.70
CA GLY A 146 -4.45 6.08 -7.53
C GLY A 146 -3.31 5.74 -6.59
N ILE A 147 -2.27 5.08 -7.12
CA ILE A 147 -1.06 4.72 -6.37
C ILE A 147 -0.39 5.98 -5.79
N GLY A 148 -0.20 7.02 -6.59
CA GLY A 148 0.37 8.28 -6.09
C GLY A 148 -0.44 8.94 -4.95
N LEU A 149 -1.77 8.82 -4.97
CA LEU A 149 -2.63 9.35 -3.90
C LEU A 149 -2.50 8.57 -2.60
N GLN A 150 -2.37 7.24 -2.66
CA GLN A 150 -2.28 6.40 -1.46
C GLN A 150 -0.86 6.37 -0.86
N ASN A 151 0.19 6.59 -1.66
CA ASN A 151 1.57 6.66 -1.15
C ASN A 151 1.77 7.79 -0.15
N PHE A 152 0.94 8.84 -0.19
CA PHE A 152 1.00 9.92 0.80
C PHE A 152 0.64 9.43 2.22
N PRO A 153 -0.53 8.78 2.44
CA PRO A 153 -0.79 7.97 3.63
C PRO A 153 0.34 7.03 4.07
N GLU A 154 0.89 6.21 3.17
CA GLU A 154 1.91 5.24 3.53
C GLU A 154 3.23 5.89 3.96
N GLY A 155 3.66 6.92 3.22
CA GLY A 155 4.83 7.72 3.58
C GLY A 155 4.66 8.41 4.95
N ALA A 156 3.44 8.80 5.30
CA ALA A 156 3.12 9.29 6.65
C ALA A 156 3.19 8.18 7.70
N ALA A 157 2.76 6.96 7.37
CA ALA A 157 2.84 5.77 8.22
C ALA A 157 4.28 5.38 8.55
N VAL A 158 5.25 5.64 7.65
CA VAL A 158 6.69 5.55 7.95
C VAL A 158 7.18 6.74 8.76
N SER A 159 6.84 7.95 8.33
CA SER A 159 7.42 9.19 8.86
C SER A 159 7.02 9.47 10.31
N ILE A 160 5.79 9.16 10.70
CA ILE A 160 5.25 9.48 12.04
C ILE A 160 5.91 8.64 13.14
N PRO A 161 6.03 7.30 13.02
CA PRO A 161 6.77 6.48 13.98
C PRO A 161 8.25 6.90 14.10
N LEU A 162 8.94 7.14 12.99
CA LEU A 162 10.34 7.61 13.00
C LEU A 162 10.50 8.92 13.77
N ARG A 163 9.55 9.84 13.60
CA ARG A 163 9.53 11.09 14.35
C ARG A 163 9.32 10.87 15.85
N ARG A 164 8.45 9.92 16.22
CA ARG A 164 8.19 9.54 17.63
C ARG A 164 9.40 8.85 18.27
N GLU A 165 10.22 8.14 17.48
CA GLU A 165 11.49 7.56 17.93
C GLU A 165 12.63 8.59 18.06
N GLY A 166 12.35 9.87 17.81
CA GLY A 166 13.28 10.98 18.07
C GLY A 166 14.05 11.49 16.85
N LEU A 167 13.79 10.98 15.65
CA LEU A 167 14.38 11.52 14.43
C LEU A 167 13.87 12.95 14.17
N SER A 168 14.67 13.78 13.51
CA SER A 168 14.23 15.13 13.12
C SER A 168 13.09 15.07 12.10
N ARG A 169 12.28 16.14 12.02
CA ARG A 169 11.15 16.25 11.08
C ARG A 169 11.60 15.94 9.64
N TRP A 170 12.71 16.53 9.22
CA TRP A 170 13.27 16.34 7.88
C TRP A 170 13.78 14.93 7.65
N LYS A 171 14.51 14.33 8.60
CA LYS A 171 14.99 12.95 8.46
C LYS A 171 13.82 11.97 8.35
N SER A 172 12.80 12.14 9.18
CA SER A 172 11.62 11.27 9.18
C SER A 172 10.87 11.35 7.85
N PHE A 173 10.65 12.58 7.35
CA PHE A 173 10.04 12.82 6.04
C PHE A 173 10.86 12.21 4.88
N PHE A 174 12.17 12.42 4.87
CA PHE A 174 13.02 11.85 3.81
C PHE A 174 13.06 10.33 3.83
N TYR A 175 13.03 9.69 5.01
CA TYR A 175 12.93 8.23 5.09
C TYR A 175 11.57 7.71 4.62
N GLY A 176 10.46 8.40 4.91
CA GLY A 176 9.15 8.05 4.37
C GLY A 176 9.03 8.23 2.85
N GLN A 177 9.73 9.20 2.27
CA GLN A 177 9.84 9.31 0.80
C GLN A 177 10.78 8.25 0.21
N ALA A 178 11.90 7.98 0.89
CA ALA A 178 12.91 7.05 0.42
C ALA A 178 12.39 5.60 0.37
N SER A 179 11.40 5.24 1.19
CA SER A 179 10.78 3.91 1.10
C SER A 179 10.08 3.69 -0.24
N GLY A 180 9.59 4.74 -0.91
CA GLY A 180 8.96 4.70 -2.23
C GLY A 180 9.94 4.69 -3.42
N ILE A 181 11.25 4.80 -3.20
CA ILE A 181 12.23 4.86 -4.32
C ILE A 181 12.26 3.59 -5.17
N VAL A 182 11.73 2.49 -4.64
CA VAL A 182 11.66 1.24 -5.38
C VAL A 182 10.55 1.25 -6.44
N GLU A 183 9.53 2.10 -6.32
CA GLU A 183 8.41 2.11 -7.27
C GLU A 183 8.84 2.50 -8.69
N PRO A 184 9.63 3.57 -8.94
CA PRO A 184 10.11 3.86 -10.29
C PRO A 184 10.97 2.74 -10.87
N ILE A 185 11.78 2.08 -10.03
CA ILE A 185 12.65 0.97 -10.46
C ILE A 185 11.79 -0.22 -10.86
N ALA A 186 10.86 -0.61 -10.00
CA ALA A 186 9.89 -1.67 -10.24
C ALA A 186 9.00 -1.36 -11.44
N GLY A 187 8.61 -0.10 -11.66
CA GLY A 187 7.84 0.34 -12.81
C GLY A 187 8.58 0.20 -14.13
N VAL A 188 9.87 0.56 -14.18
CA VAL A 188 10.68 0.30 -15.38
C VAL A 188 10.81 -1.20 -15.64
N LEU A 189 11.05 -2.00 -14.60
CA LEU A 189 11.14 -3.46 -14.73
C LEU A 189 9.81 -4.06 -15.20
N GLY A 190 8.68 -3.60 -14.67
CA GLY A 190 7.33 -4.01 -15.07
C GLY A 190 7.06 -3.68 -16.53
N ALA A 191 7.36 -2.47 -16.97
CA ALA A 191 7.20 -2.05 -18.36
C ALA A 191 8.05 -2.89 -19.33
N VAL A 192 9.31 -3.18 -18.97
CA VAL A 192 10.18 -4.05 -19.77
C VAL A 192 9.68 -5.49 -19.78
N ALA A 193 9.17 -6.01 -18.66
CA ALA A 193 8.65 -7.37 -18.56
C ALA A 193 7.52 -7.63 -19.57
N VAL A 194 6.62 -6.65 -19.78
CA VAL A 194 5.51 -6.77 -20.74
C VAL A 194 5.99 -7.10 -22.16
N VAL A 195 7.11 -6.54 -22.59
CA VAL A 195 7.68 -6.76 -23.94
C VAL A 195 7.99 -8.24 -24.18
N TYR A 196 8.43 -8.97 -23.14
CA TYR A 196 8.87 -10.36 -23.25
C TYR A 196 7.83 -11.37 -22.75
N MET A 197 6.80 -10.93 -22.04
CA MET A 197 5.93 -11.80 -21.23
C MET A 197 4.44 -11.73 -21.61
N LYS A 198 4.06 -11.28 -22.82
CA LYS A 198 2.65 -11.13 -23.24
C LYS A 198 1.72 -12.31 -22.86
N PRO A 199 2.08 -13.59 -23.08
CA PRO A 199 1.18 -14.72 -22.77
C PRO A 199 0.93 -14.95 -21.28
N ILE A 200 1.85 -14.50 -20.42
CA ILE A 200 1.77 -14.67 -18.97
C ILE A 200 1.24 -13.40 -18.29
N LEU A 201 1.00 -12.33 -19.05
CA LEU A 201 0.66 -11.02 -18.53
C LEU A 201 -0.65 -11.00 -17.73
N PRO A 202 -1.72 -11.73 -18.15
CA PRO A 202 -2.90 -11.89 -17.31
C PRO A 202 -2.56 -12.50 -15.93
N TYR A 203 -1.71 -13.53 -15.89
CA TYR A 203 -1.26 -14.12 -14.62
C TYR A 203 -0.48 -13.11 -13.77
N ALA A 204 0.38 -12.29 -14.39
CA ALA A 204 1.19 -11.30 -13.69
C ALA A 204 0.33 -10.16 -13.10
N LEU A 205 -0.66 -9.66 -13.84
CA LEU A 205 -1.61 -8.66 -13.36
C LEU A 205 -2.44 -9.20 -12.20
N SER A 206 -2.96 -10.42 -12.33
CA SER A 206 -3.71 -11.06 -11.25
C SER A 206 -2.84 -11.38 -10.04
N PHE A 207 -1.58 -11.76 -10.24
CA PHE A 207 -0.59 -11.90 -9.18
C PHE A 207 -0.37 -10.59 -8.42
N ALA A 208 -0.19 -9.47 -9.12
CA ALA A 208 -0.07 -8.16 -8.48
C ALA A 208 -1.33 -7.80 -7.67
N ALA A 209 -2.53 -8.07 -8.19
CA ALA A 209 -3.78 -7.85 -7.47
C ALA A 209 -3.90 -8.71 -6.20
N GLY A 210 -3.52 -9.99 -6.28
CA GLY A 210 -3.53 -10.90 -5.14
C GLY A 210 -2.56 -10.50 -4.04
N ALA A 211 -1.34 -10.10 -4.42
CA ALA A 211 -0.36 -9.53 -3.51
C ALA A 211 -0.88 -8.25 -2.84
N MET A 212 -1.44 -7.32 -3.62
CA MET A 212 -1.98 -6.06 -3.11
C MET A 212 -3.15 -6.27 -2.14
N ILE A 213 -4.07 -7.20 -2.42
CA ILE A 213 -5.17 -7.51 -1.49
C ILE A 213 -4.66 -8.14 -0.20
N TYR A 214 -3.68 -9.05 -0.29
CA TYR A 214 -3.07 -9.66 0.90
C TYR A 214 -2.53 -8.58 1.85
N VAL A 215 -1.73 -7.64 1.32
CA VAL A 215 -1.22 -6.47 2.06
C VAL A 215 -2.32 -5.66 2.73
N VAL A 216 -3.38 -5.33 1.98
CA VAL A 216 -4.44 -4.48 2.51
C VAL A 216 -5.14 -5.15 3.70
N VAL A 217 -5.37 -6.45 3.59
CA VAL A 217 -6.07 -7.23 4.62
C VAL A 217 -5.18 -7.46 5.85
N GLU A 218 -3.92 -7.80 5.63
CA GLU A 218 -2.98 -8.13 6.71
C GLU A 218 -2.49 -6.89 7.45
N GLU A 219 -2.19 -5.80 6.74
CA GLU A 219 -1.54 -4.62 7.32
C GLU A 219 -2.47 -3.40 7.41
N LEU A 220 -2.97 -2.90 6.28
CA LEU A 220 -3.58 -1.56 6.24
C LEU A 220 -4.93 -1.50 6.96
N ILE A 221 -5.80 -2.51 6.79
CA ILE A 221 -7.10 -2.54 7.47
C ILE A 221 -6.91 -2.64 9.00
N PRO A 222 -6.13 -3.59 9.55
CA PRO A 222 -5.88 -3.64 10.98
C PRO A 222 -5.30 -2.35 11.55
N GLU A 223 -4.28 -1.77 10.90
CA GLU A 223 -3.66 -0.54 11.38
C GLU A 223 -4.61 0.67 11.30
N ALA A 224 -5.44 0.76 10.26
CA ALA A 224 -6.46 1.80 10.14
C ALA A 224 -7.54 1.73 11.24
N GLN A 225 -7.83 0.53 11.76
CA GLN A 225 -8.76 0.36 12.87
C GLN A 225 -8.11 0.68 14.23
N GLY A 226 -6.80 0.47 14.36
CA GLY A 226 -6.02 0.76 15.56
C GLY A 226 -6.45 -0.04 16.79
N ASP A 227 -5.82 0.23 17.94
CA ASP A 227 -6.06 -0.53 19.16
C ASP A 227 -7.24 -0.03 20.01
N LYS A 228 -8.15 -0.97 20.31
CA LYS A 228 -9.10 -1.00 21.45
C LYS A 228 -10.28 -0.03 21.46
N HIS A 229 -10.41 0.95 20.55
CA HIS A 229 -11.62 1.78 20.45
C HIS A 229 -12.06 1.90 18.99
N HIS A 230 -13.16 1.22 18.63
CA HIS A 230 -13.77 1.30 17.29
C HIS A 230 -14.02 2.76 16.90
N SER A 231 -13.16 3.30 16.06
CA SER A 231 -13.33 4.62 15.45
C SER A 231 -13.66 4.41 13.98
N ASN A 232 -14.82 4.93 13.56
CA ASN A 232 -15.26 4.81 12.16
C ASN A 232 -14.38 5.60 11.17
N VAL A 233 -13.35 6.31 11.64
CA VAL A 233 -12.52 7.19 10.79
C VAL A 233 -11.74 6.39 9.75
N GLY A 234 -11.13 5.25 10.12
CA GLY A 234 -10.46 4.37 9.17
C GLY A 234 -11.43 3.80 8.13
N THR A 235 -12.61 3.34 8.57
CA THR A 235 -13.66 2.84 7.67
C THR A 235 -14.16 3.91 6.70
N ILE A 236 -14.41 5.15 7.17
CA ILE A 236 -14.81 6.27 6.32
C ILE A 236 -13.69 6.60 5.33
N GLY A 237 -12.43 6.59 5.79
CA GLY A 237 -11.26 6.72 4.92
C GLY A 237 -11.29 5.70 3.79
N ALA A 238 -11.48 4.41 4.12
CA ALA A 238 -11.56 3.33 3.14
C ALA A 238 -12.70 3.51 2.13
N MET A 239 -13.88 3.92 2.58
CA MET A 239 -14.99 4.22 1.66
C MET A 239 -14.66 5.36 0.71
N ILE A 240 -14.02 6.43 1.21
CA ILE A 240 -13.64 7.59 0.40
C ILE A 240 -12.53 7.22 -0.60
N GLY A 241 -11.50 6.50 -0.15
CA GLY A 241 -10.40 6.05 -1.01
C GLY A 241 -10.88 5.13 -2.12
N PHE A 242 -11.72 4.15 -1.77
CA PHE A 242 -12.36 3.25 -2.73
C PHE A 242 -13.21 4.04 -3.74
N ALA A 243 -14.05 4.96 -3.26
CA ALA A 243 -14.92 5.75 -4.15
C ALA A 243 -14.12 6.66 -5.09
N ILE A 244 -13.02 7.25 -4.62
CA ILE A 244 -12.15 8.08 -5.45
C ILE A 244 -11.43 7.22 -6.49
N MET A 245 -10.87 6.08 -6.12
CA MET A 245 -10.21 5.21 -7.08
C MET A 245 -11.21 4.64 -8.11
N MET A 246 -12.39 4.20 -7.67
CA MET A 246 -13.48 3.79 -8.56
C MET A 246 -13.89 4.93 -9.51
N LEU A 247 -13.98 6.17 -9.03
CA LEU A 247 -14.27 7.33 -9.87
C LEU A 247 -13.15 7.56 -10.89
N LEU A 248 -11.88 7.50 -10.47
CA LEU A 248 -10.74 7.68 -11.36
C LEU A 248 -10.75 6.63 -12.47
N ASP A 249 -10.99 5.37 -12.14
CA ASP A 249 -11.02 4.28 -13.11
C ASP A 249 -12.23 4.41 -14.05
N VAL A 250 -13.46 4.40 -13.51
CA VAL A 250 -14.71 4.44 -14.30
C VAL A 250 -14.86 5.71 -15.13
N ALA A 251 -14.36 6.86 -14.65
CA ALA A 251 -14.49 8.12 -15.39
C ALA A 251 -13.38 8.33 -16.43
N LEU A 252 -12.20 7.73 -16.23
CA LEU A 252 -11.06 7.95 -17.12
C LEU A 252 -10.90 6.82 -18.15
N GLY A 253 -11.23 5.57 -17.84
CA GLY A 253 -11.10 4.50 -18.83
C GLY A 253 -11.64 3.16 -18.37
#